data_AF-L1L7A1-F1
#
_entry.id   AF-L1L7A1-F1
#
_cell.length_a   1.000
_cell.length_b   1.000
_cell.length_c   1.000
_cell.angle_alpha   90.00
_cell.angle_beta   90.00
_cell.angle_gamma   90.00
#
_symmetry.space_group_name_H-M   'P 1'
#
loop_
_entity.id
_entity.type
_entity.pdbx_description
1 polymer ?
#
loop_
_entity_poly.entity_id
_entity_poly.type
_entity_poly.pdbx_seq_one_letter_code
_entity_poly.pdbx_strand_id
1 'polypeptide(L)'
;MAEGEEIFPGVHVRFTPGHSAGHAAYVINAGGQKVIAFGDAFHTPLQISHPLWENTFDHDHQRSTRLRHSLVLELAEPDTIGFGVHFPEPFGHVRIENNQATWHPVDA
;
A
#
# COMPACT_ATOMS: atom_id res chain seq x y z
N MET A 1 -2.37 10.06 -17.82
CA MET A 1 -2.52 8.83 -17.02
C MET A 1 -3.99 8.68 -16.67
N ALA A 2 -4.56 7.50 -16.90
CA ALA A 2 -5.91 7.11 -16.52
C ALA A 2 -5.87 6.00 -15.46
N GLU A 3 -6.96 5.83 -14.69
CA GLU A 3 -7.07 4.76 -13.70
C GLU A 3 -6.86 3.39 -14.37
N GLY A 4 -5.94 2.57 -13.85
CA GLY A 4 -5.65 1.24 -14.38
C GLY A 4 -4.85 1.22 -15.67
N GLU A 5 -4.35 2.36 -16.16
CA GLU A 5 -3.51 2.42 -17.36
C GLU A 5 -2.21 1.62 -17.15
N GLU A 6 -1.90 0.73 -18.10
CA GLU A 6 -0.62 0.03 -18.16
C GLU A 6 0.45 0.95 -18.76
N ILE A 7 1.41 1.37 -17.94
CA ILE A 7 2.44 2.34 -18.32
C ILE A 7 3.77 1.67 -18.75
N PHE A 8 3.92 0.39 -18.43
CA PHE A 8 5.01 -0.50 -18.82
C PHE A 8 4.50 -1.95 -18.68
N PRO A 9 4.99 -2.95 -19.43
CA PRO A 9 4.52 -4.33 -19.32
C PRO A 9 4.43 -4.82 -17.86
N GLY A 10 3.22 -5.15 -17.42
CA GLY A 10 2.90 -5.60 -16.06
C GLY A 10 2.72 -4.50 -15.02
N VAL A 11 3.00 -3.23 -15.34
CA VAL A 11 2.98 -2.08 -14.42
C VAL A 11 1.78 -1.18 -14.71
N HIS A 12 0.87 -1.13 -13.75
CA HIS A 12 -0.39 -0.39 -13.86
C HIS A 12 -0.41 0.74 -12.84
N VAL A 13 -0.88 1.92 -13.26
CA VAL A 13 -1.16 3.01 -12.32
C VAL A 13 -2.50 2.78 -11.63
N ARG A 14 -2.56 3.05 -10.33
CA ARG A 14 -3.78 3.07 -9.54
C ARG A 14 -3.85 4.38 -8.78
N PHE A 15 -4.85 5.21 -9.05
CA PHE A 15 -5.03 6.43 -8.29
C PHE A 15 -5.46 6.09 -6.87
N THR A 16 -4.71 6.61 -5.92
CA THR A 16 -4.91 6.41 -4.48
C THR A 16 -4.95 7.76 -3.76
N PRO A 17 -5.82 8.69 -4.20
CA PRO A 17 -5.94 10.03 -3.62
C PRO A 17 -6.36 9.97 -2.15
N GLY A 18 -5.85 10.93 -1.37
CA GLY A 18 -6.01 11.00 0.07
C GLY A 18 -4.83 11.74 0.66
N HIS A 19 -3.63 11.17 0.53
CA HIS A 19 -2.38 11.82 0.94
C HIS A 19 -2.18 13.15 0.21
N SER A 20 -2.32 13.10 -1.12
CA SER A 20 -2.51 14.29 -1.97
C SER A 20 -3.65 14.03 -2.96
N ALA A 21 -4.14 15.08 -3.63
CA ALA A 21 -5.21 14.97 -4.61
C ALA A 21 -4.82 14.09 -5.83
N GLY A 22 -3.53 14.08 -6.18
CA GLY A 22 -2.98 13.31 -7.31
C GLY A 22 -2.20 12.07 -6.91
N HIS A 23 -2.29 11.64 -5.64
CA HIS A 23 -1.54 10.49 -5.14
C HIS A 23 -1.91 9.21 -5.92
N ALA A 24 -0.89 8.41 -6.25
CA ALA A 24 -1.04 7.18 -7.02
C ALA A 24 -0.10 6.10 -6.47
N ALA A 25 -0.59 4.86 -6.53
CA ALA A 25 0.20 3.65 -6.36
C ALA A 25 0.49 3.01 -7.72
N TYR A 26 1.49 2.13 -7.75
CA TYR A 26 1.75 1.27 -8.89
C TYR A 26 1.56 -0.19 -8.52
N VAL A 27 0.79 -0.90 -9.34
CA VAL A 27 0.56 -2.34 -9.22
C VAL A 27 1.38 -3.04 -10.29
N ILE A 28 2.31 -3.88 -9.86
CA ILE A 28 3.27 -4.56 -10.72
C ILE A 28 3.00 -6.05 -10.64
N ASN A 29 2.66 -6.67 -11.77
CA ASN A 29 2.42 -8.11 -11.85
C ASN A 29 3.57 -8.78 -12.59
N ALA A 30 4.27 -9.70 -11.95
CA ALA A 30 5.37 -10.44 -12.55
C ALA A 30 5.54 -11.82 -11.90
N GLY A 31 5.72 -12.86 -12.71
CA GLY A 31 6.06 -14.20 -12.20
C GLY A 31 5.04 -14.81 -11.22
N GLY A 32 3.77 -14.44 -11.33
CA GLY A 32 2.72 -14.88 -10.39
C GLY A 32 2.65 -14.06 -9.09
N GLN A 33 3.56 -13.11 -8.89
CA GLN A 33 3.55 -12.18 -7.76
C GLN A 33 2.94 -10.84 -8.15
N LYS A 34 2.30 -10.19 -7.18
CA LYS A 34 1.81 -8.82 -7.26
C LYS A 34 2.60 -7.95 -6.30
N VAL A 35 3.23 -6.89 -6.78
CA VAL A 35 3.86 -5.85 -5.95
C VAL A 35 3.01 -4.59 -5.99
N ILE A 36 2.68 -4.04 -4.82
CA ILE A 36 1.97 -2.77 -4.67
C ILE A 36 2.93 -1.74 -4.10
N ALA A 37 3.46 -0.87 -4.97
CA ALA A 37 4.20 0.31 -4.56
C ALA A 37 3.21 1.41 -4.18
N PHE A 38 2.93 1.54 -2.89
CA PHE A 38 1.80 2.33 -2.39
C PHE A 38 2.11 3.81 -2.14
N GLY A 39 3.30 4.28 -2.52
CA GLY A 39 3.71 5.68 -2.32
C GLY A 39 3.65 6.06 -0.84
N ASP A 40 3.08 7.23 -0.56
CA ASP A 40 3.01 7.83 0.76
C ASP A 40 1.71 7.44 1.51
N ALA A 41 1.01 6.39 1.05
CA ALA A 41 -0.17 5.88 1.75
C ALA A 41 0.15 5.46 3.20
N PHE A 42 1.35 4.94 3.43
CA PHE A 42 1.90 4.61 4.75
C PHE A 42 3.32 5.19 4.89
N HIS A 43 3.63 5.68 6.08
CA HIS A 43 4.90 6.30 6.46
C HIS A 43 5.68 5.46 7.48
N THR A 44 4.98 4.58 8.20
CA THR A 44 5.57 3.67 9.18
C THR A 44 4.76 2.37 9.24
N PRO A 45 5.40 1.21 9.49
CA PRO A 45 4.71 -0.06 9.70
C PRO A 45 3.59 -0.01 10.76
N LEU A 46 3.66 0.92 11.73
CA LEU A 46 2.62 1.09 12.74
C LEU A 46 1.25 1.45 12.15
N GLN A 47 1.24 2.11 10.99
CA GLN A 47 -0.01 2.46 10.29
C GLN A 47 -0.63 1.25 9.57
N ILE A 48 0.12 0.17 9.33
CA ILE A 48 -0.49 -1.12 8.91
C ILE A 48 -1.29 -1.70 10.08
N SER A 49 -0.76 -1.61 11.30
CA SER A 49 -1.43 -2.06 12.51
C SER A 49 -2.62 -1.19 12.91
N HIS A 50 -2.60 0.08 12.52
CA HIS A 50 -3.65 1.06 12.84
C HIS A 50 -4.06 1.86 11.59
N PRO A 51 -4.65 1.23 10.56
CA PRO A 51 -4.88 1.89 9.27
C PRO A 51 -5.90 3.04 9.33
N LEU A 52 -6.72 3.05 10.39
CA LEU A 52 -7.74 4.07 10.63
C LEU A 52 -7.22 5.30 11.39
N TRP A 53 -5.96 5.29 11.84
CA TRP A 53 -5.36 6.50 12.40
C TRP A 53 -5.16 7.53 11.31
N GLU A 54 -5.52 8.78 11.60
CA GLU A 54 -5.26 9.91 10.72
C GLU A 54 -3.77 10.26 10.72
N ASN A 55 -3.27 10.77 9.60
CA ASN A 55 -1.93 11.28 9.49
C ASN A 55 -2.01 12.76 9.11
N THR A 56 -1.33 13.63 9.86
CA THR A 56 -1.35 15.08 9.65
C THR A 56 -0.84 15.52 8.28
N PHE A 57 -0.13 14.65 7.56
CA PHE A 57 0.32 14.92 6.19
C PHE A 57 -0.72 14.57 5.12
N ASP A 58 -1.85 13.95 5.48
CA ASP A 58 -2.91 13.62 4.53
C ASP A 58 -3.73 14.87 4.15
N HIS A 59 -3.92 15.11 2.85
CA HIS A 59 -4.80 16.17 2.36
C HIS A 59 -6.29 15.90 2.67
N ASP A 60 -6.72 14.65 2.57
CA ASP A 60 -8.07 14.17 2.93
C ASP A 60 -7.95 12.96 3.86
N HIS A 61 -8.03 13.22 5.17
CA HIS A 61 -7.89 12.20 6.22
C HIS A 61 -8.90 11.05 6.07
N GLN A 62 -10.15 11.37 5.72
CA GLN A 62 -11.21 10.37 5.65
C GLN A 62 -11.01 9.43 4.46
N ARG A 63 -10.52 9.97 3.33
CA ARG A 63 -10.19 9.17 2.16
C ARG A 63 -8.91 8.37 2.38
N SER A 64 -7.88 8.95 2.99
CA SER A 64 -6.63 8.24 3.32
C SER A 64 -6.85 7.07 4.26
N THR A 65 -7.63 7.22 5.33
CA THR A 65 -7.90 6.13 6.28
C THR A 65 -8.66 4.97 5.63
N ARG A 66 -9.68 5.26 4.81
CA ARG A 66 -10.39 4.23 4.03
C ARG A 66 -9.47 3.51 3.06
N LEU A 67 -8.64 4.26 2.32
CA LEU A 67 -7.67 3.71 1.39
C LEU A 67 -6.66 2.82 2.11
N ARG A 68 -6.04 3.30 3.20
CA ARG A 68 -5.11 2.51 4.02
C ARG A 68 -5.75 1.22 4.49
N HIS A 69 -6.98 1.28 5.00
CA HIS A 69 -7.69 0.08 5.42
C HIS A 69 -7.86 -0.93 4.28
N SER A 70 -8.27 -0.49 3.08
CA SER A 70 -8.35 -1.39 1.91
C SER A 70 -6.99 -1.93 1.46
N LEU A 71 -5.93 -1.12 1.53
CA LEU A 71 -4.58 -1.55 1.17
C LEU A 71 -4.05 -2.59 2.16
N VAL A 72 -4.31 -2.45 3.46
CA VAL A 72 -3.93 -3.46 4.46
C VAL A 72 -4.55 -4.82 4.13
N LEU A 73 -5.83 -4.84 3.75
CA LEU A 73 -6.51 -6.08 3.37
C LEU A 73 -5.92 -6.67 2.09
N GLU A 74 -5.64 -5.84 1.08
CA GLU A 74 -5.06 -6.33 -0.18
C GLU A 74 -3.62 -6.82 -0.01
N LEU A 75 -2.81 -6.16 0.83
CA LEU A 75 -1.44 -6.57 1.14
C LEU A 75 -1.38 -7.86 1.97
N ALA A 76 -2.50 -8.28 2.55
CA ALA A 76 -2.63 -9.55 3.27
C ALA A 76 -3.04 -10.72 2.35
N GLU A 77 -3.40 -10.43 1.09
CA GLU A 77 -3.69 -11.48 0.11
C GLU A 77 -2.43 -12.27 -0.25
N PRO A 78 -2.56 -13.56 -0.60
CA PRO A 78 -1.44 -14.37 -1.08
C PRO A 78 -0.70 -13.72 -2.24
N ASP A 79 0.59 -14.02 -2.35
CA ASP A 79 1.49 -13.57 -3.42
C ASP A 79 1.54 -12.04 -3.62
N THR A 80 1.10 -11.27 -2.61
CA THR A 80 1.11 -9.81 -2.62
C THR A 80 2.23 -9.26 -1.75
N ILE A 81 3.11 -8.46 -2.33
CA ILE A 81 4.18 -7.73 -1.66
C ILE A 81 3.86 -6.25 -1.69
N GLY A 82 4.01 -5.56 -0.56
CA GLY A 82 4.01 -4.10 -0.52
C GLY A 82 5.42 -3.55 -0.74
N PHE A 83 5.50 -2.36 -1.35
CA PHE A 83 6.69 -1.53 -1.30
C PHE A 83 6.40 -0.22 -0.55
N GLY A 84 6.96 -0.11 0.65
CA GLY A 84 6.86 1.06 1.51
C GLY A 84 8.10 1.93 1.42
N VAL A 85 8.00 3.01 0.64
CA VAL A 85 9.11 3.95 0.38
C VAL A 85 9.68 4.60 1.65
N HIS A 86 8.90 4.64 2.72
CA HIS A 86 9.29 5.20 4.02
C HIS A 86 9.57 4.15 5.10
N PHE A 87 9.42 2.86 4.81
CA PHE A 87 9.61 1.81 5.80
C PHE A 87 11.11 1.46 5.94
N PRO A 88 11.58 1.03 7.11
CA PRO A 88 12.98 0.61 7.29
C PRO A 88 13.35 -0.55 6.35
N GLU A 89 12.52 -1.59 6.31
CA GLU A 89 12.56 -2.64 5.29
C GLU A 89 11.48 -2.37 4.25
N PRO A 90 11.85 -1.99 3.01
CA PRO A 90 10.91 -1.44 2.05
C PRO A 90 9.96 -2.48 1.46
N PHE A 91 10.35 -3.76 1.42
CA PHE A 91 9.53 -4.83 0.86
C PHE A 91 9.03 -5.77 1.95
N GLY A 92 7.76 -6.14 1.88
CA GLY A 92 7.14 -6.99 2.89
C GLY A 92 5.70 -7.35 2.57
N HIS A 93 5.13 -8.19 3.43
CA HIS A 93 3.75 -8.65 3.38
C HIS A 93 2.99 -8.15 4.60
N VAL A 94 1.66 -8.14 4.51
CA VAL A 94 0.81 -8.00 5.71
C VAL A 94 0.37 -9.39 6.16
N ARG A 95 0.40 -9.63 7.47
CA ARG A 95 -0.30 -10.77 8.09
C ARG A 95 -1.36 -10.24 9.02
N ILE A 96 -2.51 -10.92 9.05
CA ILE A 96 -3.61 -10.61 9.94
C ILE A 96 -3.82 -11.79 10.88
N GLU A 97 -3.51 -11.59 12.15
CA GLU A 97 -3.65 -12.59 13.21
C GLU A 97 -4.40 -11.96 14.38
N ASN A 98 -5.41 -12.65 14.92
CA ASN A 98 -6.22 -12.15 16.04
C ASN A 98 -6.78 -10.73 15.81
N ASN A 99 -7.25 -10.44 14.58
CA ASN A 99 -7.72 -9.11 14.13
C ASN A 99 -6.66 -8.00 14.17
N GLN A 100 -5.37 -8.34 14.23
CA GLN A 100 -4.27 -7.39 14.17
C GLN A 100 -3.48 -7.58 12.88
N ALA A 101 -3.37 -6.52 12.08
CA ALA A 101 -2.50 -6.48 10.92
C ALA A 101 -1.07 -6.09 11.34
N THR A 102 -0.06 -6.78 10.80
CA THR A 102 1.36 -6.48 11.02
C THR A 102 2.15 -6.58 9.73
N TRP A 103 3.18 -5.73 9.60
CA TRP A 103 4.12 -5.77 8.50
C TRP A 103 5.20 -6.83 8.75
N HIS A 104 5.47 -7.66 7.75
CA HIS A 104 6.52 -8.68 7.78
C HIS A 104 7.44 -8.45 6.59
N PRO A 105 8.69 -8.03 6.81
CA PRO A 105 9.66 -7.89 5.73
C PRO A 105 9.81 -9.18 4.93
N VAL A 106 10.05 -9.07 3.62
CA VAL A 106 10.51 -10.23 2.84
C VAL A 106 11.95 -10.53 3.24
N ASP A 107 12.28 -11.81 3.45
CA ASP A 107 13.65 -12.22 3.74
C ASP A 107 14.55 -11.88 2.54
N ALA A 108 15.74 -11.36 2.82
CA ALA A 108 16.77 -11.04 1.82
C ALA A 108 17.61 -12.26 1.43
#